data_AF-A0A9P5Y2D4-F1
#
_entry.id   AF-A0A9P5Y2D4-F1
#
_cell.length_a   1.000
_cell.length_b   1.000
_cell.length_c   1.000
_cell.angle_alpha   90.00
_cell.angle_beta   90.00
_cell.angle_gamma   90.00
#
_symmetry.space_group_name_H-M   'P 1'
#
loop_
_entity.id
_entity.type
_entity.pdbx_description
1 polymer ?
#
loop_
_entity_poly.entity_id
_entity_poly.type
_entity_poly.pdbx_seq_one_letter_code
_entity_poly.pdbx_strand_id
1 'polypeptide(L)'
;MPVPWEALLPFGLVTVMFGAAGTLLNASTRGQNQGKPARYNIDNWDDMMMRRDERLTGHKRGQRDDPQPPAGFETSSIWYTERTT
;
A
#
# COMPACT_ATOMS: atom_id res chain seq x y z
N MET A 1 -12.80 45.68 13.61
CA MET A 1 -11.92 45.61 12.43
C MET A 1 -12.27 44.34 11.66
N PRO A 2 -12.56 44.40 10.34
CA PRO A 2 -12.79 43.19 9.55
C PRO A 2 -11.52 42.33 9.51
N VAL A 3 -11.67 41.01 9.33
CA VAL A 3 -10.55 40.07 9.26
C VAL A 3 -9.69 40.39 8.02
N PRO A 4 -8.35 40.44 8.15
CA PRO A 4 -7.45 40.67 7.01
C PRO A 4 -7.37 39.41 6.14
N TRP A 5 -8.31 39.25 5.21
CA TRP A 5 -8.48 38.04 4.39
C TRP A 5 -7.30 37.80 3.43
N GLU A 6 -6.60 38.85 2.99
CA GLU A 6 -5.40 38.73 2.15
C GLU A 6 -4.29 37.98 2.89
N ALA A 7 -4.18 38.16 4.20
CA ALA A 7 -3.22 37.44 5.03
C ALA A 7 -3.56 35.93 5.17
N LEU A 8 -4.79 35.53 4.85
CA LEU A 8 -5.22 34.12 4.88
C LEU A 8 -4.98 33.39 3.56
N LEU A 9 -4.76 34.11 2.45
CA LEU A 9 -4.54 33.50 1.14
C LEU A 9 -3.37 32.50 1.12
N PRO A 10 -2.18 32.81 1.70
CA PRO A 10 -1.07 31.85 1.73
C PRO A 10 -1.44 30.58 2.51
N PHE A 11 -2.13 30.72 3.64
CA PHE A 11 -2.57 29.58 4.45
C PHE A 11 -3.62 28.72 3.74
N GLY A 12 -4.56 29.35 3.04
CA GLY A 12 -5.55 28.66 2.21
C GLY A 12 -4.89 27.86 1.09
N LEU A 13 -3.94 28.47 0.38
CA LEU A 13 -3.20 27.82 -0.70
C LEU A 13 -2.39 26.62 -0.19
N VAL A 14 -1.66 26.78 0.90
CA VAL A 14 -0.91 25.68 1.56
C VAL A 14 -1.87 24.55 1.97
N THR A 15 -2.98 24.88 2.62
CA THR A 15 -3.97 23.88 3.05
C THR A 15 -4.54 23.10 1.88
N VAL A 16 -4.89 23.77 0.78
CA VAL A 16 -5.41 23.14 -0.43
C VAL A 16 -4.34 22.25 -1.08
N MET A 17 -3.10 22.72 -1.18
CA MET A 17 -2.01 21.94 -1.77
C MET A 17 -1.71 20.67 -0.96
N PHE A 18 -1.65 20.76 0.37
CA PHE A 18 -1.47 19.58 1.22
C PHE A 18 -2.65 18.63 1.17
N GLY A 19 -3.88 19.16 1.14
CA GLY A 19 -5.10 18.36 0.97
C GLY A 19 -5.12 17.61 -0.37
N ALA A 20 -4.80 18.30 -1.47
CA ALA A 20 -4.72 17.71 -2.79
C ALA A 20 -3.62 16.64 -2.87
N ALA A 21 -2.42 16.93 -2.37
CA ALA A 21 -1.32 15.96 -2.38
C ALA A 21 -1.64 14.71 -1.56
N GLY A 22 -2.18 14.88 -0.34
CA GLY A 22 -2.54 13.76 0.53
C GLY A 22 -3.65 12.88 -0.03
N THR A 23 -4.69 13.50 -0.61
CA THR A 23 -5.81 12.76 -1.22
C THR A 23 -5.37 12.00 -2.47
N LEU A 24 -4.58 12.63 -3.35
CA LEU A 24 -4.04 11.98 -4.55
C LEU A 24 -3.11 10.82 -4.21
N LEU A 25 -2.22 10.99 -3.21
CA LEU A 25 -1.35 9.90 -2.76
C LEU A 25 -2.15 8.74 -2.18
N ASN A 26 -3.17 9.01 -1.37
CA ASN A 26 -4.05 8.00 -0.81
C ASN A 26 -4.80 7.23 -1.91
N ALA A 27 -5.40 7.95 -2.86
CA ALA A 27 -6.14 7.37 -3.97
C ALA A 27 -5.24 6.50 -4.85
N SER A 28 -4.05 7.00 -5.21
CA SER A 28 -3.06 6.24 -6.00
C SER A 28 -2.63 4.96 -5.28
N THR A 29 -2.29 5.07 -3.99
CA THR A 29 -1.85 3.93 -3.17
C THR A 29 -2.97 2.89 -3.03
N ARG A 30 -4.23 3.32 -2.84
CA ARG A 30 -5.38 2.42 -2.82
C ARG A 30 -5.59 1.75 -4.18
N GLY A 31 -5.44 2.48 -5.29
CA GLY A 31 -5.53 1.93 -6.63
C GLY A 31 -4.55 0.77 -6.85
N GLN A 32 -3.29 0.95 -6.48
CA GLN A 32 -2.26 -0.10 -6.55
C GLN A 32 -2.57 -1.30 -5.63
N ASN A 33 -3.25 -1.04 -4.51
CA ASN A 33 -3.60 -2.04 -3.52
C ASN A 33 -4.97 -2.71 -3.75
N GLN A 34 -5.51 -2.69 -4.98
CA GLN A 34 -6.84 -3.22 -5.31
C GLN A 34 -7.96 -2.60 -4.46
N GLY A 35 -7.88 -1.28 -4.22
CA GLY A 35 -8.82 -0.52 -3.40
C GLY A 35 -8.59 -0.61 -1.89
N LYS A 36 -7.70 -1.51 -1.43
CA LYS A 36 -7.41 -1.70 0.01
C LYS A 36 -6.49 -0.58 0.53
N PRO A 37 -6.58 -0.21 1.81
CA PRO A 37 -5.64 0.73 2.41
C PRO A 37 -4.22 0.14 2.46
N ALA A 38 -3.23 1.04 2.53
CA ALA A 38 -1.85 0.68 2.82
C ALA A 38 -1.73 0.06 4.22
N ARG A 39 -0.84 -0.92 4.38
CA ARG A 39 -0.47 -1.46 5.70
C ARG A 39 0.69 -0.66 6.27
N TYR A 40 0.67 -0.49 7.58
CA TYR A 40 1.73 0.13 8.37
C TYR A 40 2.17 -0.85 9.45
N ASN A 41 3.38 -0.67 10.00
CA ASN A 41 3.94 -1.51 11.06
C ASN A 41 3.99 -3.01 10.68
N ILE A 42 4.40 -3.29 9.44
CA ILE A 42 4.56 -4.65 8.92
C ILE A 42 5.77 -5.28 9.61
N ASP A 43 5.53 -6.38 10.33
CA ASP A 43 6.61 -7.17 10.93
C ASP A 43 7.12 -8.27 9.97
N ASN A 44 8.10 -9.05 10.43
CA ASN A 44 8.68 -10.12 9.61
C ASN A 44 7.67 -11.23 9.28
N TRP A 45 6.71 -11.48 10.17
CA TRP A 45 5.67 -12.47 9.95
C TRP A 45 4.69 -12.00 8.88
N ASP A 46 4.26 -10.74 8.96
CA ASP A 46 3.39 -10.09 8.00
C ASP A 46 4.03 -10.03 6.61
N ASP A 47 5.34 -9.72 6.52
CA ASP A 47 6.05 -9.75 5.24
C ASP A 47 6.07 -11.16 4.64
N MET A 48 6.38 -12.18 5.46
CA MET A 48 6.34 -13.59 5.05
C MET A 48 4.93 -14.00 4.57
N MET A 49 3.87 -13.61 5.28
CA MET A 49 2.49 -13.89 4.91
C MET A 49 2.08 -13.14 3.64
N MET A 50 2.49 -11.88 3.47
CA MET A 50 2.22 -11.12 2.24
C MET A 50 2.88 -11.76 1.02
N ARG A 51 4.12 -12.25 1.13
CA ARG A 51 4.78 -13.01 0.05
C ARG A 51 4.08 -14.33 -0.24
N ARG A 52 3.54 -15.00 0.78
CA ARG A 52 2.70 -16.20 0.59
C ARG A 52 1.42 -15.86 -0.18
N ASP A 53 0.72 -14.80 0.20
CA ASP A 53 -0.52 -14.38 -0.45
C ASP A 53 -0.29 -13.92 -1.89
N GLU A 54 0.84 -13.26 -2.16
CA GLU A 54 1.27 -12.91 -3.52
C GLU A 54 1.49 -14.15 -4.38
N ARG A 55 2.12 -15.20 -3.85
CA ARG A 55 2.25 -16.49 -4.57
C ARG A 55 0.91 -17.18 -4.81
N LEU A 56 -0.05 -17.03 -3.89
CA LEU A 56 -1.38 -17.61 -4.01
C LEU A 56 -2.27 -16.86 -5.01
N THR A 57 -2.07 -15.55 -5.19
CA THR A 57 -3.03 -14.69 -5.91
C THR A 57 -2.43 -13.98 -7.12
N GLY A 58 -1.10 -13.98 -7.26
CA GLY A 58 -0.37 -13.26 -8.31
C GLY A 58 -0.28 -11.75 -8.08
N HIS A 59 -0.82 -11.22 -6.97
CA HIS A 59 -0.75 -9.79 -6.66
C HIS A 59 -0.36 -9.55 -5.20
N LYS A 60 0.47 -8.54 -4.95
CA LYS A 60 0.95 -8.16 -3.60
C LYS A 60 -0.15 -7.96 -2.54
N ARG A 61 -1.38 -7.67 -2.97
CA ARG A 61 -2.55 -7.39 -2.10
C ARG A 61 -3.75 -8.29 -2.37
N GLY A 62 -3.58 -9.27 -3.26
CA GLY A 62 -4.64 -10.23 -3.54
C GLY A 62 -4.97 -11.02 -2.27
N GLN A 63 -6.24 -11.35 -2.09
CA GLN A 63 -6.69 -12.26 -1.05
C GLN A 63 -7.60 -13.28 -1.71
N ARG A 64 -7.55 -14.50 -1.21
CA ARG A 64 -8.41 -15.60 -1.64
C ARG A 64 -8.82 -16.43 -0.44
N ASP A 65 -10.01 -17.00 -0.51
CA ASP A 65 -10.65 -17.81 0.52
C ASP A 65 -10.97 -19.23 0.04
N ASP A 66 -10.47 -19.61 -1.14
CA ASP A 66 -10.66 -20.94 -1.70
C ASP A 66 -10.09 -22.04 -0.78
N PRO A 67 -10.83 -23.15 -0.55
CA PRO A 67 -10.35 -24.26 0.27
C PRO A 67 -9.14 -24.99 -0.33
N GLN A 68 -8.98 -24.97 -1.65
CA GLN A 68 -7.88 -25.62 -2.36
C GLN A 68 -6.99 -24.58 -3.05
N PRO A 69 -5.65 -24.72 -2.97
CA PRO A 69 -4.73 -23.79 -3.60
C PRO A 69 -4.78 -23.92 -5.14
N PRO A 70 -4.36 -22.87 -5.88
CA PRO A 70 -4.26 -22.94 -7.32
C PRO A 70 -3.16 -23.93 -7.73
N ALA A 71 -3.32 -24.54 -8.91
CA ALA A 71 -2.29 -25.41 -9.48
C ALA A 71 -0.96 -24.64 -9.65
N GLY A 72 0.16 -25.28 -9.34
CA GLY A 72 1.50 -24.67 -9.37
C GLY A 72 1.91 -23.99 -8.07
N PHE A 73 1.01 -23.83 -7.08
CA PHE A 73 1.40 -23.29 -5.78
C PHE A 73 2.39 -24.23 -5.06
N GLU A 74 2.25 -25.53 -5.25
CA GLU A 74 3.10 -26.58 -4.69
C GLU A 74 4.58 -26.46 -5.07
N THR A 75 4.89 -25.91 -6.25
CA THR A 75 6.27 -25.70 -6.74
C THR A 75 6.73 -24.24 -6.65
N SER A 76 5.84 -23.32 -6.27
CA SER A 76 6.12 -21.87 -6.21
C SER A 76 6.99 -21.41 -5.03
N SER A 77 7.60 -22.33 -4.27
CA SER A 77 8.42 -21.97 -3.10
C SER A 77 9.71 -21.25 -3.51
N ILE A 78 10.03 -20.12 -2.88
CA ILE A 78 11.21 -19.31 -3.16
C ILE A 78 12.14 -19.36 -1.96
N TRP A 79 13.40 -19.71 -2.21
CA TRP A 79 14.48 -19.63 -1.23
C TRP A 79 15.46 -18.54 -1.67
N TYR A 80 15.72 -17.57 -0.79
CA TYR A 80 16.65 -16.49 -1.07
C TYR A 80 18.07 -16.93 -0.69
N THR A 81 19.03 -16.66 -1.56
CA THR A 81 20.44 -16.84 -1.27
C THR A 81 21.06 -15.49 -0.92
N GLU A 82 21.99 -15.50 0.03
CA GLU A 82 22.74 -14.32 0.44
C GLU A 82 24.20 -14.46 0.01
N ARG A 83 24.80 -13.35 -0.43
CA ARG A 83 26.21 -13.33 -0.82
C ARG A 83 27.08 -13.20 0.42
N THR A 84 27.96 -14.17 0.66
CA THR A 84 29.01 -14.07 1.69
C THR A 84 30.12 -13.14 1.20
N THR A 85 30.36 -12.04 1.91
CA THR A 85 31.52 -11.15 1.74
C THR A 85 32.77 -11.74 2.36
#